data_AF-U6DI31-F1
#
_entry.id   AF-U6DI31-F1
#
_cell.length_a   1.000
_cell.length_b   1.000
_cell.length_c   1.000
_cell.angle_alpha   90.00
_cell.angle_beta   90.00
_cell.angle_gamma   90.00
#
_symmetry.space_group_name_H-M   'P 1'
#
loop_
_entity.id
_entity.type
_entity.pdbx_description
1 polymer ?
#
loop_
_entity_poly.entity_id
_entity_poly.type
_entity_poly.pdbx_seq_one_letter_code
_entity_poly.pdbx_strand_id
1 'polypeptide(L)'
;MFNVESVERVELCESLLTWIQTFNVDAPCQTVEDLTNGVVMAQVLQKIDPSYFDENWLNRIKTEVGDNWRLKISNLKKILKGILDYNHEILGQQINDFTLPDVNLIGEHSDAAELGRMLQLILGCAVNCEQKQEYIQAIMMMEESVQHVVMTAIQELMSKESPVSAGNDAYVDLDRQLKKTTEELNEALSAKEEIAQRCHELDMQVAALQEEKSSLLAENQVLMERLNQSDSIEDPNSPAGRRHLQLQTQLEQLQEETFRLEAAKDDYRIRCEELEKEISELRQQNDELTTLADEAQSLKDEIDVL
;
A
#
# COMPACT_ATOMS: atom_id res chain seq x y z
N MET A 1 26.69 -29.21 0.75
CA MET A 1 27.45 -28.60 -0.36
C MET A 1 27.90 -27.24 0.14
N PHE A 2 29.14 -27.11 0.59
CA PHE A 2 29.73 -25.77 0.78
C PHE A 2 29.85 -25.16 -0.61
N ASN A 3 29.32 -23.95 -0.78
CA ASN A 3 29.18 -23.30 -2.07
C ASN A 3 30.59 -22.93 -2.56
N VAL A 4 31.03 -23.42 -3.71
CA VAL A 4 32.40 -23.16 -4.23
C VAL A 4 32.66 -21.65 -4.34
N GLU A 5 31.64 -20.89 -4.75
CA GLU A 5 31.66 -19.41 -4.78
C GLU A 5 31.92 -18.77 -3.40
N SER A 6 31.48 -19.40 -2.30
CA SER A 6 31.72 -18.88 -0.95
C SER A 6 33.16 -19.10 -0.49
N VAL A 7 33.82 -20.14 -0.98
CA VAL A 7 35.22 -20.45 -0.64
C VAL A 7 36.16 -19.48 -1.35
N GLU A 8 35.94 -19.25 -2.65
CA GLU A 8 36.71 -18.30 -3.45
C GLU A 8 36.62 -16.86 -2.91
N ARG A 9 35.46 -16.46 -2.39
CA ARG A 9 35.27 -15.12 -1.80
C ARG A 9 35.95 -14.94 -0.44
N VAL A 10 36.11 -16.01 0.34
CA VAL A 10 36.86 -15.96 1.60
C VAL A 10 38.37 -15.91 1.33
N GLU A 11 38.85 -16.70 0.35
CA GLU A 11 40.24 -16.66 -0.12
C GLU A 11 40.63 -15.28 -0.66
N LEU A 12 39.72 -14.61 -1.36
CA LEU A 12 39.87 -13.20 -1.77
C LEU A 12 40.13 -12.29 -0.57
N CYS A 13 39.33 -12.40 0.47
CA CYS A 13 39.45 -11.55 1.67
C CYS A 13 40.79 -11.76 2.39
N GLU A 14 41.22 -13.01 2.58
CA GLU A 14 42.48 -13.32 3.26
C GLU A 14 43.71 -12.86 2.45
N SER A 15 43.68 -13.05 1.13
CA SER A 15 44.74 -12.58 0.22
C SER A 15 44.85 -11.06 0.23
N LEU A 16 43.70 -10.36 0.15
CA LEU A 16 43.67 -8.91 0.20
C LEU A 16 44.00 -8.35 1.59
N LEU A 17 43.69 -9.06 2.67
CA LEU A 17 44.13 -8.72 4.01
C LEU A 17 45.66 -8.76 4.12
N THR A 18 46.28 -9.80 3.57
CA THR A 18 47.75 -9.90 3.49
C THR A 18 48.35 -8.72 2.72
N TRP A 19 47.69 -8.28 1.65
CA TRP A 19 48.10 -7.08 0.91
C TRP A 19 47.93 -5.80 1.74
N ILE A 20 46.81 -5.62 2.43
CA ILE A 20 46.57 -4.47 3.33
C ILE A 20 47.64 -4.36 4.41
N GLN A 21 48.11 -5.49 4.96
CA GLN A 21 49.17 -5.50 5.97
C GLN A 21 50.50 -4.90 5.47
N THR A 22 50.75 -4.89 4.16
CA THR A 22 51.96 -4.26 3.59
C THR A 22 52.01 -2.75 3.80
N PHE A 23 50.86 -2.11 4.04
CA PHE A 23 50.78 -0.66 4.26
C PHE A 23 51.30 -0.23 5.62
N ASN A 24 51.43 -1.14 6.60
CA ASN A 24 51.89 -0.83 7.97
C ASN A 24 51.20 0.44 8.53
N VAL A 25 49.87 0.40 8.60
CA VAL A 25 49.07 1.50 9.17
C VAL A 25 49.03 1.41 10.71
N ASP A 26 48.63 2.50 11.37
CA ASP A 26 48.65 2.58 12.83
C ASP A 26 47.60 1.68 13.50
N ALA A 27 46.46 1.47 12.84
CA ALA A 27 45.42 0.59 13.35
C ALA A 27 45.81 -0.90 13.20
N PRO A 28 45.48 -1.76 14.18
CA PRO A 28 45.66 -3.21 14.05
C PRO A 28 44.94 -3.74 12.80
N CYS A 29 45.57 -4.64 12.05
CA CYS A 29 45.05 -5.19 10.80
C CYS A 29 45.38 -6.69 10.62
N GLN A 30 45.31 -7.47 11.70
CA GLN A 30 45.73 -8.88 11.69
C GLN A 30 44.58 -9.82 11.32
N THR A 31 43.34 -9.43 11.61
CA THR A 31 42.15 -10.25 11.42
C THR A 31 41.07 -9.50 10.63
N VAL A 32 40.14 -10.25 10.03
CA VAL A 32 38.93 -9.71 9.39
C VAL A 32 38.20 -8.73 10.31
N GLU A 33 38.08 -9.07 11.59
CA GLU A 33 37.37 -8.27 12.60
C GLU A 33 37.99 -6.88 12.77
N ASP A 34 39.32 -6.78 12.71
CA ASP A 34 40.06 -5.52 12.85
C ASP A 34 39.70 -4.50 11.77
N LEU A 35 39.30 -4.97 10.58
CA LEU A 35 38.98 -4.14 9.42
C LEU A 35 37.50 -3.74 9.37
N THR A 36 36.62 -4.43 10.10
CA THR A 36 35.16 -4.19 10.06
C THR A 36 34.75 -2.79 10.52
N ASN A 37 35.59 -2.10 11.31
CA ASN A 37 35.34 -0.74 11.77
C ASN A 37 35.68 0.34 10.73
N GLY A 38 36.34 -0.03 9.63
CA GLY A 38 36.73 0.86 8.53
C GLY A 38 37.97 1.75 8.77
N VAL A 39 38.56 1.76 9.96
CA VAL A 39 39.69 2.65 10.29
C VAL A 39 40.92 2.29 9.47
N VAL A 40 41.27 1.01 9.39
CA VAL A 40 42.39 0.50 8.58
C VAL A 40 42.22 0.90 7.11
N MET A 41 41.03 0.68 6.55
CA MET A 41 40.73 1.03 5.15
C MET A 41 40.90 2.52 4.88
N ALA A 42 40.46 3.37 5.81
CA ALA A 42 40.58 4.82 5.66
C ALA A 42 42.04 5.28 5.70
N GLN A 43 42.86 4.70 6.59
CA GLN A 43 44.29 4.97 6.66
C GLN A 43 45.04 4.48 5.41
N VAL A 44 44.64 3.33 4.87
CA VAL A 44 45.19 2.81 3.60
C VAL A 44 44.85 3.75 2.44
N LEU A 45 43.60 4.20 2.33
CA LEU A 45 43.20 5.16 1.29
C LEU A 45 43.96 6.49 1.39
N GLN A 46 44.19 6.98 2.61
CA GLN A 46 45.06 8.15 2.83
C GLN A 46 46.50 7.91 2.34
N LYS A 47 47.07 6.71 2.50
CA LYS A 47 48.38 6.39 1.95
C LYS A 47 48.38 6.29 0.42
N ILE A 48 47.30 5.74 -0.15
CA ILE A 48 47.12 5.61 -1.61
C ILE A 48 47.13 6.99 -2.28
N ASP A 49 46.33 7.91 -1.77
CA ASP A 49 46.27 9.27 -2.29
C ASP A 49 46.00 10.28 -1.17
N PRO A 50 47.05 10.82 -0.53
CA PRO A 50 46.89 11.77 0.58
C PRO A 50 46.37 13.13 0.12
N SER A 51 46.37 13.40 -1.19
CA SER A 51 45.85 14.66 -1.74
C SER A 51 44.33 14.66 -1.79
N TYR A 52 43.72 13.49 -2.05
CA TYR A 52 42.27 13.31 -2.09
C TYR A 52 41.71 12.85 -0.75
N PHE A 53 42.30 11.80 -0.16
CA PHE A 53 41.92 11.27 1.15
C PHE A 53 42.69 12.00 2.25
N ASP A 54 42.48 13.32 2.33
CA ASP A 54 43.19 14.20 3.25
C ASP A 54 42.80 13.98 4.73
N GLU A 55 43.49 14.69 5.63
CA GLU A 55 43.19 14.68 7.06
C GLU A 55 41.72 15.07 7.37
N ASN A 56 41.13 15.98 6.59
CA ASN A 56 39.74 16.40 6.81
C ASN A 56 38.76 15.27 6.49
N TRP A 57 39.04 14.47 5.47
CA TRP A 57 38.27 13.28 5.14
C TRP A 57 38.46 12.20 6.21
N LEU A 58 39.70 11.92 6.61
CA LEU A 58 40.02 10.91 7.63
C LEU A 58 39.36 11.23 8.99
N ASN A 59 39.32 12.51 9.39
CA ASN A 59 38.66 12.97 10.61
C ASN A 59 37.13 12.69 10.65
N ARG A 60 36.52 12.33 9.52
CA ARG A 60 35.11 11.91 9.48
C ARG A 60 34.92 10.46 9.93
N ILE A 61 36.00 9.67 9.96
CA ILE A 61 35.99 8.26 10.36
C ILE A 61 36.22 8.19 11.86
N LYS A 62 35.30 7.54 12.58
CA LYS A 62 35.42 7.38 14.03
C LYS A 62 36.38 6.23 14.34
N THR A 63 37.34 6.44 15.22
CA THR A 63 38.34 5.43 15.61
C THR A 63 37.88 4.58 16.79
N GLU A 64 37.22 5.17 17.79
CA GLU A 64 36.72 4.49 18.99
C GLU A 64 35.33 3.87 18.75
N VAL A 65 35.27 2.86 17.87
CA VAL A 65 34.01 2.23 17.46
C VAL A 65 33.59 1.08 18.37
N GLY A 66 34.55 0.27 18.85
CA GLY A 66 34.29 -0.96 19.60
C GLY A 66 33.31 -1.89 18.87
N ASP A 67 32.39 -2.50 19.62
CA ASP A 67 31.37 -3.41 19.10
C ASP A 67 30.12 -2.69 18.55
N ASN A 68 30.15 -1.36 18.43
CA ASN A 68 29.01 -0.60 17.93
C ASN A 68 28.90 -0.74 16.40
N TRP A 69 28.24 -1.81 15.96
CA TRP A 69 28.03 -2.12 14.54
C TRP A 69 27.40 -0.97 13.75
N ARG A 70 26.54 -0.13 14.35
CA ARG A 70 25.97 1.04 13.65
C ARG A 70 27.03 2.08 13.30
N LEU A 71 28.00 2.28 14.20
CA LEU A 71 29.14 3.16 13.94
C LEU A 71 30.11 2.53 12.92
N LYS A 72 30.33 1.21 12.97
CA LYS A 72 31.09 0.47 11.93
C LYS A 72 30.48 0.73 10.55
N ILE A 73 29.18 0.48 10.37
CA ILE A 73 28.44 0.75 9.12
C ILE A 73 28.56 2.21 8.70
N SER A 74 28.44 3.16 9.65
CA SER A 74 28.55 4.58 9.34
C SER A 74 29.93 4.96 8.77
N ASN A 75 31.00 4.37 9.29
CA ASN A 75 32.34 4.54 8.74
C ASN A 75 32.46 3.88 7.36
N LEU A 76 32.06 2.62 7.22
CA LEU A 76 32.13 1.87 5.97
C LEU A 76 31.36 2.57 4.83
N LYS A 77 30.19 3.16 5.11
CA LYS A 77 29.45 3.97 4.13
C LYS A 77 30.23 5.18 3.64
N LYS A 78 30.96 5.87 4.53
CA LYS A 78 31.81 7.02 4.15
C LYS A 78 33.00 6.59 3.30
N ILE A 79 33.59 5.45 3.64
CA ILE A 79 34.73 4.87 2.91
C ILE A 79 34.27 4.44 1.51
N LEU A 80 33.17 3.68 1.42
CA LEU A 80 32.64 3.21 0.15
C LEU A 80 32.30 4.41 -0.75
N LYS A 81 31.62 5.41 -0.19
CA LYS A 81 31.35 6.66 -0.92
C LYS A 81 32.64 7.33 -1.39
N GLY A 82 33.63 7.48 -0.53
CA GLY A 82 34.92 8.09 -0.88
C GLY A 82 35.63 7.35 -2.02
N ILE A 83 35.59 6.01 -2.01
CA ILE A 83 36.16 5.18 -3.09
C ILE A 83 35.41 5.39 -4.40
N LEU A 84 34.07 5.38 -4.38
CA LEU A 84 33.26 5.58 -5.59
C LEU A 84 33.46 6.98 -6.18
N ASP A 85 33.46 8.00 -5.33
CA ASP A 85 33.72 9.39 -5.74
C ASP A 85 35.14 9.51 -6.32
N TYR A 86 36.16 8.91 -5.69
CA TYR A 86 37.55 8.90 -6.20
C TYR A 86 37.68 8.22 -7.57
N ASN A 87 37.06 7.06 -7.74
CA ASN A 87 37.07 6.34 -9.02
C ASN A 87 36.43 7.18 -10.13
N HIS A 88 35.32 7.85 -9.83
CA HIS A 88 34.62 8.66 -10.80
C HIS A 88 35.35 9.98 -11.13
N GLU A 89 35.73 10.74 -10.10
CA GLU A 89 36.23 12.12 -10.23
C GLU A 89 37.71 12.19 -10.57
N ILE A 90 38.53 11.30 -9.99
CA ILE A 90 39.99 11.33 -10.16
C ILE A 90 40.46 10.31 -11.20
N LEU A 91 39.99 9.07 -11.10
CA LEU A 91 40.43 8.01 -12.01
C LEU A 91 39.68 8.01 -13.34
N GLY A 92 38.54 8.71 -13.43
CA GLY A 92 37.67 8.72 -14.61
C GLY A 92 37.14 7.33 -14.98
N GLN A 93 37.06 6.43 -14.01
CA GLN A 93 36.60 5.06 -14.18
C GLN A 93 35.19 4.93 -13.61
N GLN A 94 34.28 4.41 -14.42
CA GLN A 94 33.01 3.91 -13.92
C GLN A 94 33.20 2.44 -13.58
N ILE A 95 32.92 2.11 -12.33
CA ILE A 95 32.81 0.72 -11.88
C ILE A 95 31.50 0.18 -12.45
N ASN A 96 31.55 -0.33 -13.68
CA ASN A 96 30.43 -0.95 -14.36
C ASN A 96 30.50 -2.47 -14.14
N ASP A 97 29.35 -3.09 -13.94
CA ASP A 97 29.18 -4.56 -13.79
C ASP A 97 29.86 -5.21 -12.56
N PHE A 98 30.50 -4.44 -11.68
CA PHE A 98 30.97 -4.92 -10.38
C PHE A 98 29.87 -4.84 -9.32
N THR A 99 29.71 -5.90 -8.53
CA THR A 99 28.75 -5.90 -7.42
C THR A 99 29.32 -5.15 -6.21
N LEU A 100 28.72 -4.01 -5.86
CA LEU A 100 29.13 -3.21 -4.70
C LEU A 100 29.02 -4.00 -3.38
N PRO A 101 29.93 -3.79 -2.41
CA PRO A 101 29.91 -4.48 -1.13
C PRO A 101 28.73 -4.03 -0.25
N ASP A 102 28.06 -4.98 0.39
CA ASP A 102 27.05 -4.69 1.40
C ASP A 102 27.69 -4.41 2.76
N VAL A 103 27.92 -3.12 3.01
CA VAL A 103 28.50 -2.62 4.26
C VAL A 103 27.67 -2.95 5.51
N ASN A 104 26.38 -3.29 5.39
CA ASN A 104 25.59 -3.70 6.55
C ASN A 104 25.97 -5.12 7.00
N LEU A 105 26.20 -6.03 6.05
CA LEU A 105 26.68 -7.39 6.35
C LEU A 105 28.08 -7.38 6.97
N ILE A 106 28.97 -6.50 6.50
CA ILE A 106 30.30 -6.32 7.12
C ILE A 106 30.16 -5.81 8.56
N GLY A 107 29.30 -4.83 8.80
CA GLY A 107 29.16 -4.22 10.13
C GLY A 107 28.43 -5.09 11.15
N GLU A 108 27.37 -5.80 10.75
CA GLU A 108 26.50 -6.61 11.63
C GLU A 108 27.00 -8.04 11.83
N HIS A 109 27.63 -8.62 10.80
CA HIS A 109 27.97 -10.04 10.77
C HIS A 109 29.45 -10.31 10.51
N SER A 110 30.27 -9.27 10.36
CA SER A 110 31.69 -9.40 10.01
C SER A 110 31.89 -10.28 8.77
N ASP A 111 31.00 -10.14 7.78
CA ASP A 111 31.00 -10.97 6.57
C ASP A 111 32.30 -10.77 5.78
N ALA A 112 33.11 -11.83 5.72
CA ALA A 112 34.42 -11.80 5.07
C ALA A 112 34.32 -11.65 3.55
N ALA A 113 33.27 -12.14 2.91
CA ALA A 113 33.11 -12.04 1.46
C ALA A 113 32.81 -10.59 1.05
N GLU A 114 31.91 -9.92 1.77
CA GLU A 114 31.62 -8.51 1.53
C GLU A 114 32.80 -7.61 1.93
N LEU A 115 33.54 -7.98 2.97
CA LEU A 115 34.80 -7.32 3.31
C LEU A 115 35.82 -7.46 2.17
N GLY A 116 35.98 -8.65 1.59
CA GLY A 116 36.88 -8.89 0.46
C GLY A 116 36.56 -7.98 -0.72
N ARG A 117 35.29 -7.80 -1.07
CA ARG A 117 34.85 -6.85 -2.11
C ARG A 117 35.19 -5.41 -1.78
N MET A 118 35.05 -5.01 -0.51
CA MET A 118 35.45 -3.69 -0.05
C MET A 118 36.96 -3.46 -0.23
N LEU A 119 37.78 -4.45 0.11
CA LEU A 119 39.24 -4.39 -0.09
C LEU A 119 39.63 -4.41 -1.57
N GLN A 120 38.89 -5.14 -2.39
CA GLN A 120 39.09 -5.17 -3.83
C GLN A 120 38.93 -3.78 -4.43
N LEU A 121 37.90 -3.02 -4.02
CA LEU A 121 37.74 -1.63 -4.45
C LEU A 121 38.93 -0.73 -4.06
N ILE A 122 39.49 -0.92 -2.86
CA ILE A 122 40.70 -0.19 -2.40
C ILE A 122 41.92 -0.57 -3.24
N LEU A 123 42.09 -1.86 -3.54
CA LEU A 123 43.11 -2.35 -4.46
C LEU A 123 42.96 -1.70 -5.85
N GLY A 124 41.72 -1.59 -6.34
CA GLY A 124 41.39 -0.88 -7.57
C GLY A 124 41.88 0.57 -7.57
N CYS A 125 41.72 1.29 -6.45
CA CYS A 125 42.29 2.63 -6.29
C CYS A 125 43.82 2.61 -6.34
N ALA A 126 44.46 1.71 -5.60
CA ALA A 126 45.93 1.62 -5.51
C ALA A 126 46.60 1.32 -6.86
N VAL A 127 46.01 0.46 -7.70
CA VAL A 127 46.61 0.09 -9.00
C VAL A 127 46.30 1.09 -10.12
N ASN A 128 45.41 2.05 -9.87
CA ASN A 128 45.04 3.09 -10.83
C ASN A 128 45.49 4.50 -10.43
N CYS A 129 45.91 4.73 -9.18
CA CYS A 129 46.39 6.03 -8.71
C CYS A 129 47.70 6.48 -9.38
N GLU A 130 48.14 7.71 -9.12
CA GLU A 130 49.38 8.25 -9.68
C GLU A 130 50.61 7.40 -9.29
N GLN A 131 50.66 6.94 -8.04
CA GLN A 131 51.75 6.12 -7.48
C GLN A 131 51.57 4.61 -7.71
N LYS A 132 50.72 4.19 -8.65
CA LYS A 132 50.39 2.77 -8.88
C LYS A 132 51.59 1.83 -9.05
N GLN A 133 52.70 2.34 -9.58
CA GLN A 133 53.93 1.55 -9.77
C GLN A 133 54.47 0.99 -8.45
N GLU A 134 54.40 1.77 -7.35
CA GLU A 134 54.87 1.34 -6.03
C GLU A 134 54.00 0.20 -5.49
N TYR A 135 52.67 0.34 -5.62
CA TYR A 135 51.71 -0.67 -5.18
C TYR A 135 51.79 -1.96 -6.02
N ILE A 136 51.93 -1.84 -7.34
CA ILE A 136 52.12 -3.00 -8.23
C ILE A 136 53.43 -3.74 -7.89
N GLN A 137 54.52 -3.01 -7.64
CA GLN A 137 55.79 -3.63 -7.23
C GLN A 137 55.67 -4.31 -5.87
N ALA A 138 54.96 -3.71 -4.90
CA ALA A 138 54.70 -4.34 -3.62
C ALA A 138 53.94 -5.67 -3.78
N ILE A 139 52.92 -5.70 -4.65
CA ILE A 139 52.17 -6.93 -4.99
C ILE A 139 53.10 -7.99 -5.59
N MET A 140 53.99 -7.61 -6.52
CA MET A 140 54.94 -8.54 -7.15
C MET A 140 55.96 -9.16 -6.17
N MET A 141 56.11 -8.61 -4.96
CA MET A 141 56.99 -9.15 -3.92
C MET A 141 56.26 -10.07 -2.92
N MET A 142 54.93 -10.24 -3.07
CA MET A 142 54.12 -11.11 -2.24
C MET A 142 54.25 -12.59 -2.66
N GLU A 143 53.65 -13.50 -1.91
CA GLU A 143 53.59 -14.93 -2.28
C GLU A 143 52.80 -15.14 -3.58
N GLU A 144 53.21 -16.10 -4.41
CA GLU A 144 52.61 -16.36 -5.73
C GLU A 144 51.11 -16.67 -5.66
N SER A 145 50.67 -17.37 -4.62
CA SER A 145 49.24 -17.62 -4.34
C SER A 145 48.45 -16.31 -4.18
N VAL A 146 48.98 -15.38 -3.38
CA VAL A 146 48.37 -14.06 -3.14
C VAL A 146 48.40 -13.21 -4.40
N GLN A 147 49.51 -13.23 -5.15
CA GLN A 147 49.63 -12.51 -6.43
C GLN A 147 48.55 -12.92 -7.41
N HIS A 148 48.29 -14.23 -7.53
CA HIS A 148 47.27 -14.74 -8.45
C HIS A 148 45.87 -14.24 -8.07
N VAL A 149 45.50 -14.30 -6.78
CA VAL A 149 44.20 -13.81 -6.29
C VAL A 149 44.06 -12.29 -6.51
N VAL A 150 45.10 -11.53 -6.21
CA VAL A 150 45.14 -10.07 -6.43
C VAL A 150 45.01 -9.74 -7.93
N MET A 151 45.66 -10.50 -8.81
CA MET A 151 45.55 -10.32 -10.25
C MET A 151 44.14 -10.59 -10.76
N THR A 152 43.50 -11.67 -10.32
CA THR A 152 42.09 -11.96 -10.64
C THR A 152 41.17 -10.85 -10.16
N ALA A 153 41.39 -10.33 -8.94
CA ALA A 153 40.60 -9.25 -8.37
C ALA A 153 40.73 -7.94 -9.18
N ILE A 154 41.93 -7.62 -9.69
CA ILE A 154 42.16 -6.47 -10.57
C ILE A 154 41.46 -6.69 -11.92
N GLN A 155 41.56 -7.89 -12.50
CA GLN A 155 40.92 -8.22 -13.78
C GLN A 155 39.41 -8.08 -13.71
N GLU A 156 38.78 -8.54 -12.62
CA GLU A 156 37.33 -8.38 -12.38
C GLU A 156 36.93 -6.90 -12.29
N LEU A 157 37.76 -6.04 -11.68
CA LEU A 157 37.51 -4.60 -11.64
C LEU A 157 37.75 -3.89 -12.98
N MET A 158 38.66 -4.43 -13.80
CA MET A 158 39.10 -3.81 -15.05
C MET A 158 38.47 -4.43 -16.30
N SER A 159 37.58 -5.43 -16.15
CA SER A 159 36.93 -6.10 -17.28
C SER A 159 35.97 -5.17 -18.01
N LYS A 160 36.52 -4.28 -18.83
CA LYS A 160 35.87 -3.79 -20.02
C LYS A 160 35.91 -4.96 -20.99
N GLU A 161 34.78 -5.60 -21.28
CA GLU A 161 34.73 -6.60 -22.34
C GLU A 161 35.24 -5.99 -23.66
N SER A 162 36.47 -6.35 -24.04
CA SER A 162 36.86 -6.50 -25.44
C SER A 162 38.13 -7.35 -25.55
N PRO A 163 38.02 -8.67 -25.76
CA PRO A 163 39.14 -9.46 -26.24
C PRO A 163 39.23 -9.29 -27.77
N VAL A 164 40.12 -8.39 -28.21
CA VAL A 164 40.57 -8.36 -29.60
C VAL A 164 41.60 -9.45 -29.80
N SER A 165 41.19 -10.63 -30.26
CA SER A 165 42.00 -11.46 -31.17
C SER A 165 41.29 -12.71 -31.69
N ALA A 166 41.55 -12.97 -32.98
CA ALA A 166 41.30 -14.18 -33.78
C ALA A 166 39.99 -14.27 -34.60
N GLY A 167 40.13 -13.84 -35.87
CA GLY A 167 39.51 -14.26 -37.13
C GLY A 167 38.21 -15.08 -37.17
N ASN A 168 37.25 -14.57 -37.96
CA ASN A 168 36.07 -15.19 -38.58
C ASN A 168 35.07 -16.01 -37.72
N ASP A 169 35.49 -16.77 -36.71
CA ASP A 169 34.56 -17.48 -35.80
C ASP A 169 33.87 -16.50 -34.83
N ALA A 170 34.56 -15.42 -34.42
CA ALA A 170 34.00 -14.38 -33.56
C ALA A 170 32.81 -13.63 -34.19
N TYR A 171 32.74 -13.54 -35.53
CA TYR A 171 31.63 -12.88 -36.21
C TYR A 171 30.36 -13.73 -36.18
N VAL A 172 30.50 -15.06 -36.27
CA VAL A 172 29.37 -16.00 -36.19
C VAL A 172 28.85 -16.10 -34.76
N ASP A 173 29.73 -16.09 -33.77
CA ASP A 173 29.33 -16.12 -32.36
C ASP A 173 28.70 -14.78 -31.93
N LEU A 174 29.23 -13.65 -32.41
CA LEU A 174 28.63 -12.32 -32.20
C LEU A 174 27.24 -12.22 -32.85
N ASP A 175 27.04 -12.75 -34.07
CA ASP A 175 25.74 -12.77 -34.73
C ASP A 175 24.74 -13.67 -33.98
N ARG A 176 25.20 -14.82 -33.46
CA ARG A 176 24.38 -15.71 -32.62
C ARG A 176 24.02 -15.05 -31.29
N GLN A 177 24.95 -14.34 -30.67
CA GLN A 177 24.72 -13.62 -29.42
C GLN A 177 23.79 -12.43 -29.62
N LEU A 178 23.98 -11.64 -30.69
CA LEU A 178 23.06 -10.57 -31.09
C LEU A 178 21.64 -11.09 -31.33
N LYS A 179 21.51 -12.21 -32.04
CA LYS A 179 20.21 -12.84 -32.27
C LYS A 179 19.55 -13.27 -30.96
N LYS A 180 20.31 -13.91 -30.08
CA LYS A 180 19.83 -14.31 -28.75
C LYS A 180 19.40 -13.11 -27.90
N THR A 181 20.20 -12.04 -27.85
CA THR A 181 19.85 -10.80 -27.14
C THR A 181 18.62 -10.13 -27.75
N THR A 182 18.44 -10.20 -29.08
CA THR A 182 17.27 -9.65 -29.76
C THR A 182 16.00 -10.46 -29.43
N GLU A 183 16.12 -11.79 -29.35
CA GLU A 183 15.04 -12.68 -28.92
C GLU A 183 14.66 -12.41 -27.45
N GLU A 184 15.65 -12.34 -26.55
CA GLU A 184 15.44 -11.98 -25.14
C GLU A 184 14.83 -10.59 -24.97
N LEU A 185 15.25 -9.61 -25.78
CA LEU A 185 14.69 -8.26 -25.77
C LEU A 185 13.23 -8.27 -26.24
N ASN A 186 12.89 -9.03 -27.27
CA ASN A 186 11.51 -9.16 -27.76
C ASN A 186 10.62 -9.87 -26.74
N GLU A 187 11.12 -10.92 -26.07
CA GLU A 187 10.40 -11.57 -24.97
C GLU A 187 10.17 -10.59 -23.80
N ALA A 188 11.19 -9.82 -23.42
CA ALA A 188 11.08 -8.80 -22.38
C ALA A 188 10.08 -7.70 -22.77
N LEU A 189 10.06 -7.27 -24.03
CA LEU A 189 9.08 -6.29 -24.54
C LEU A 189 7.66 -6.85 -24.51
N SER A 190 7.47 -8.13 -24.89
CA SER A 190 6.17 -8.80 -24.81
C SER A 190 5.68 -8.91 -23.38
N ALA A 191 6.54 -9.35 -22.45
CA ALA A 191 6.20 -9.44 -21.04
C ALA A 191 5.89 -8.06 -20.43
N LYS A 192 6.61 -7.01 -20.84
CA LYS A 192 6.32 -5.63 -20.44
C LYS A 192 4.94 -5.19 -20.93
N GLU A 193 4.57 -5.50 -22.17
CA GLU A 193 3.26 -5.17 -22.74
C GLU A 193 2.14 -5.90 -22.01
N GLU A 194 2.30 -7.19 -21.70
CA GLU A 194 1.33 -7.95 -20.90
C GLU A 194 1.13 -7.37 -19.49
N ILE A 195 2.24 -6.97 -18.83
CA ILE A 195 2.17 -6.32 -17.52
C ILE A 195 1.46 -4.97 -17.64
N ALA A 196 1.76 -4.18 -18.68
CA ALA A 196 1.11 -2.89 -18.90
C ALA A 196 -0.40 -3.03 -19.12
N GLN A 197 -0.82 -4.04 -19.90
CA GLN A 197 -2.24 -4.36 -20.10
C GLN A 197 -2.91 -4.76 -18.79
N ARG A 198 -2.27 -5.62 -17.99
CA ARG A 198 -2.80 -6.03 -16.68
C ARG A 198 -2.89 -4.86 -15.69
N CYS A 199 -1.92 -3.95 -15.69
CA CYS A 199 -1.99 -2.72 -14.92
C CYS A 199 -3.18 -1.87 -15.34
N HIS A 200 -3.40 -1.70 -16.66
CA HIS A 200 -4.54 -0.95 -17.17
C HIS A 200 -5.88 -1.57 -16.78
N GLU A 201 -6.02 -2.90 -16.86
CA GLU A 201 -7.21 -3.63 -16.42
C GLU A 201 -7.48 -3.48 -14.92
N LEU A 202 -6.42 -3.50 -14.09
CA LEU A 202 -6.54 -3.27 -12.66
C LEU A 202 -6.95 -1.82 -12.35
N ASP A 203 -6.40 -0.84 -13.06
CA ASP A 203 -6.79 0.57 -12.91
C ASP A 203 -8.27 0.78 -13.26
N MET A 204 -8.76 0.13 -14.33
CA MET A 204 -10.18 0.15 -14.68
C MET A 204 -11.06 -0.49 -13.60
N GLN A 205 -10.65 -1.62 -13.03
CA GLN A 205 -11.38 -2.26 -11.92
C GLN A 205 -11.40 -1.39 -10.67
N VAL A 206 -10.29 -0.75 -10.33
CA VAL A 206 -10.20 0.18 -9.18
C VAL A 206 -11.13 1.37 -9.40
N ALA A 207 -11.16 1.94 -10.61
CA ALA A 207 -12.06 3.04 -10.94
C ALA A 207 -13.54 2.63 -10.80
N ALA A 208 -13.92 1.46 -11.33
CA ALA A 208 -15.28 0.94 -11.20
C ALA A 208 -15.68 0.69 -9.74
N LEU A 209 -14.81 0.09 -8.94
CA LEU A 209 -15.04 -0.13 -7.50
C LEU A 209 -15.11 1.18 -6.72
N GLN A 210 -14.34 2.20 -7.09
CA GLN A 210 -14.43 3.53 -6.48
C GLN A 210 -15.76 4.20 -6.80
N GLU A 211 -16.25 4.09 -8.03
CA GLU A 211 -17.57 4.60 -8.43
C GLU A 211 -18.68 3.89 -7.65
N GLU A 212 -18.66 2.55 -7.58
CA GLU A 212 -19.63 1.77 -6.81
C GLU A 212 -19.61 2.14 -5.33
N LYS A 213 -18.41 2.25 -4.72
CA LYS A 213 -18.26 2.71 -3.34
C LYS A 213 -18.85 4.10 -3.14
N SER A 214 -18.65 5.02 -4.07
CA SER A 214 -19.18 6.38 -3.97
C SER A 214 -20.71 6.39 -4.06
N SER A 215 -21.29 5.56 -4.94
CA SER A 215 -22.74 5.39 -5.08
C SER A 215 -23.36 4.80 -3.81
N LEU A 216 -22.77 3.73 -3.28
CA LEU A 216 -23.22 3.10 -2.02
C LEU A 216 -23.11 4.05 -0.82
N LEU A 217 -22.05 4.88 -0.75
CA LEU A 217 -21.94 5.89 0.30
C LEU A 217 -23.04 6.96 0.20
N ALA A 218 -23.38 7.39 -1.01
CA ALA A 218 -24.47 8.35 -1.22
C ALA A 218 -25.83 7.73 -0.84
N GLU A 219 -26.08 6.48 -1.22
CA GLU A 219 -27.30 5.76 -0.82
C GLU A 219 -27.38 5.59 0.70
N ASN A 220 -26.27 5.25 1.35
CA ASN A 220 -26.21 5.09 2.80
C ASN A 220 -26.52 6.42 3.52
N GLN A 221 -26.01 7.55 3.03
CA GLN A 221 -26.35 8.88 3.55
C GLN A 221 -27.85 9.16 3.45
N VAL A 222 -28.47 8.90 2.30
CA VAL A 222 -29.91 9.10 2.12
C VAL A 222 -30.72 8.20 3.05
N LEU A 223 -30.32 6.94 3.23
CA LEU A 223 -30.98 6.02 4.16
C LEU A 223 -30.84 6.49 5.61
N MET A 224 -29.67 6.98 6.00
CA MET A 224 -29.42 7.51 7.34
C MET A 224 -30.23 8.78 7.62
N GLU A 225 -30.37 9.68 6.63
CA GLU A 225 -31.27 10.84 6.72
C GLU A 225 -32.73 10.43 6.87
N ARG A 226 -33.19 9.43 6.12
CA ARG A 226 -34.56 8.90 6.25
C ARG A 226 -34.80 8.27 7.61
N LEU A 227 -33.83 7.53 8.15
CA LEU A 227 -33.92 6.95 9.48
C LEU A 227 -34.01 8.04 10.54
N ASN A 228 -33.14 9.06 10.48
CA ASN A 228 -33.19 10.20 11.39
C ASN A 228 -34.52 10.98 11.31
N GLN A 229 -35.12 11.08 10.11
CA GLN A 229 -36.45 11.66 9.95
C GLN A 229 -37.55 10.79 10.58
N SER A 230 -37.41 9.46 10.54
CA SER A 230 -38.34 8.53 11.19
C SER A 230 -38.20 8.58 12.71
N ASP A 231 -36.98 8.58 13.25
CA ASP A 231 -36.71 8.72 14.69
C ASP A 231 -37.24 10.06 15.22
N SER A 232 -37.24 11.10 14.39
CA SER A 232 -37.84 12.40 14.69
C SER A 232 -39.37 12.32 14.87
N ILE A 233 -40.06 11.35 14.26
CA ILE A 233 -41.50 11.14 14.49
C ILE A 233 -41.75 10.57 15.90
N GLU A 234 -40.82 9.74 16.40
CA GLU A 234 -40.91 9.16 17.75
C GLU A 234 -40.60 10.19 18.85
N ASP A 235 -39.84 11.26 18.56
CA ASP A 235 -39.64 12.38 19.49
C ASP A 235 -40.85 13.34 19.48
N PRO A 236 -41.66 13.40 20.56
CA PRO A 236 -42.84 14.26 20.63
C PRO A 236 -42.51 15.76 20.55
N ASN A 237 -41.25 16.15 20.82
CA ASN A 237 -40.82 17.55 20.81
C ASN A 237 -40.37 18.04 19.43
N SER A 238 -40.10 17.14 18.49
CA SER A 238 -39.70 17.49 17.13
C SER A 238 -40.88 18.09 16.33
N PRO A 239 -40.62 18.90 15.28
CA PRO A 239 -41.68 19.39 14.40
C PRO A 239 -42.51 18.27 13.74
N ALA A 240 -41.88 17.13 13.43
CA ALA A 240 -42.53 15.97 12.82
C ALA A 240 -43.39 15.20 13.84
N GLY A 241 -42.84 14.94 15.03
CA GLY A 241 -43.54 14.29 16.13
C GLY A 241 -44.72 15.12 16.65
N ARG A 242 -44.59 16.45 16.74
CA ARG A 242 -45.71 17.35 17.09
C ARG A 242 -46.85 17.28 16.07
N ARG A 243 -46.51 17.27 14.77
CA ARG A 243 -47.52 17.12 13.70
C ARG A 243 -48.18 15.75 13.75
N HIS A 244 -47.41 14.69 13.99
CA HIS A 244 -47.92 13.33 14.15
C HIS A 244 -48.90 13.26 15.33
N LEU A 245 -48.52 13.78 16.50
CA LEU A 245 -49.38 13.83 17.68
C LEU A 245 -50.67 14.62 17.43
N GLN A 246 -50.57 15.77 16.75
CA GLN A 246 -51.73 16.58 16.40
C GLN A 246 -52.71 15.82 15.48
N LEU A 247 -52.20 15.12 14.46
CA LEU A 247 -53.02 14.29 13.57
C LEU A 247 -53.64 13.10 14.31
N GLN A 248 -52.90 12.47 15.22
CA GLN A 248 -53.39 11.39 16.06
C GLN A 248 -54.58 11.87 16.92
N THR A 249 -54.45 13.02 17.59
CA THR A 249 -55.55 13.60 18.38
C THR A 249 -56.74 13.97 17.51
N GLN A 250 -56.53 14.50 16.30
CA GLN A 250 -57.65 14.77 15.37
C GLN A 250 -58.37 13.50 14.93
N LEU A 251 -57.62 12.42 14.71
CA LEU A 251 -58.18 11.12 14.33
C LEU A 251 -59.02 10.52 15.47
N GLU A 252 -58.54 10.60 16.71
CA GLU A 252 -59.28 10.20 17.91
C GLU A 252 -60.58 11.02 18.07
N GLN A 253 -60.52 12.34 17.88
CA GLN A 253 -61.70 13.22 17.94
C GLN A 253 -62.74 12.86 16.86
N LEU A 254 -62.30 12.65 15.62
CA LEU A 254 -63.20 12.26 14.53
C LEU A 254 -63.79 10.86 14.75
N GLN A 255 -63.04 9.93 15.34
CA GLN A 255 -63.57 8.62 15.74
C GLN A 255 -64.64 8.75 16.82
N GLU A 256 -64.40 9.56 17.85
CA GLU A 256 -65.39 9.81 18.91
C GLU A 256 -66.66 10.48 18.36
N GLU A 257 -66.50 11.47 17.48
CA GLU A 257 -67.63 12.13 16.80
C GLU A 257 -68.40 11.14 15.92
N THR A 258 -67.70 10.27 15.19
CA THR A 258 -68.33 9.21 14.38
C THR A 258 -69.16 8.28 15.24
N PHE A 259 -68.60 7.78 16.35
CA PHE A 259 -69.32 6.90 17.28
C PHE A 259 -70.55 7.60 17.88
N ARG A 260 -70.41 8.88 18.24
CA ARG A 260 -71.52 9.69 18.76
C ARG A 260 -72.62 9.90 17.73
N LEU A 261 -72.27 10.18 16.48
CA LEU A 261 -73.23 10.33 15.37
C LEU A 261 -73.92 9.01 15.04
N GLU A 262 -73.21 7.88 15.09
CA GLU A 262 -73.79 6.55 14.93
C GLU A 262 -74.84 6.25 16.02
N ALA A 263 -74.51 6.52 17.29
CA ALA A 263 -75.48 6.37 18.39
C ALA A 263 -76.72 7.26 18.21
N ALA A 264 -76.52 8.54 17.87
CA ALA A 264 -77.63 9.46 17.63
C ALA A 264 -78.50 9.01 16.43
N LYS A 265 -77.88 8.47 15.38
CA LYS A 265 -78.58 7.92 14.23
C LYS A 265 -79.46 6.73 14.63
N ASP A 266 -78.98 5.84 15.49
CA ASP A 266 -79.77 4.73 16.00
C ASP A 266 -80.95 5.20 16.87
N ASP A 267 -80.74 6.20 17.73
CA ASP A 267 -81.83 6.80 18.52
C ASP A 267 -82.92 7.41 17.63
N TYR A 268 -82.53 8.16 16.58
CA TYR A 268 -83.47 8.71 15.62
C TYR A 268 -84.20 7.63 14.82
N ARG A 269 -83.52 6.53 14.47
CA ARG A 269 -84.14 5.39 13.79
C ARG A 269 -85.24 4.77 14.65
N ILE A 270 -84.96 4.50 15.93
CA ILE A 270 -85.97 3.99 16.87
C ILE A 270 -87.15 4.95 16.98
N ARG A 271 -86.88 6.25 17.10
CA ARG A 271 -87.94 7.27 17.19
C ARG A 271 -88.82 7.33 15.94
N CYS A 272 -88.25 7.15 14.76
CA CYS A 272 -89.02 7.04 13.52
C CYS A 272 -89.91 5.81 13.52
N GLU A 273 -89.39 4.64 13.92
CA GLU A 273 -90.17 3.39 14.02
C GLU A 273 -91.35 3.54 15.01
N GLU A 274 -91.16 4.23 16.14
CA GLU A 274 -92.22 4.54 17.11
C GLU A 274 -93.31 5.44 16.51
N LEU A 275 -92.92 6.52 15.82
CA LEU A 275 -93.85 7.45 15.20
C LEU A 275 -94.63 6.80 14.04
N GLU A 276 -93.98 5.94 13.26
CA GLU A 276 -94.65 5.15 12.22
C GLU A 276 -95.73 4.24 12.80
N LYS A 277 -95.44 3.61 13.94
CA LYS A 277 -96.41 2.78 14.67
C LYS A 277 -97.59 3.62 15.19
N GLU A 278 -97.32 4.76 15.82
CA GLU A 278 -98.37 5.67 16.31
C GLU A 278 -99.26 6.18 15.15
N ILE A 279 -98.66 6.52 14.01
CA ILE A 279 -99.41 6.90 12.80
C ILE A 279 -100.30 5.75 12.32
N SER A 280 -99.81 4.51 12.33
CA SER A 280 -100.60 3.34 11.92
C SER A 280 -101.78 3.10 12.87
N GLU A 281 -101.57 3.23 14.19
CA GLU A 281 -102.63 3.07 15.20
C GLU A 281 -103.69 4.17 15.05
N LEU A 282 -103.28 5.44 14.89
CA LEU A 282 -104.20 6.55 14.68
C LEU A 282 -104.99 6.41 13.37
N ARG A 283 -104.37 5.90 12.30
CA ARG A 283 -105.07 5.61 11.04
C ARG A 283 -106.13 4.53 11.23
N GLN A 284 -105.79 3.43 11.90
CA GLN A 284 -106.76 2.37 12.20
C GLN A 284 -107.94 2.90 13.02
N GLN A 285 -107.68 3.69 14.07
CA GLN A 285 -108.73 4.33 14.86
C GLN A 285 -109.61 5.28 14.02
N ASN A 286 -109.01 6.01 13.09
CA ASN A 286 -109.74 6.90 12.18
C ASN A 286 -110.66 6.11 11.24
N ASP A 287 -110.18 4.99 10.69
CA ASP A 287 -110.96 4.09 9.83
C ASP A 287 -112.14 3.46 10.60
N GLU A 288 -111.91 3.04 11.85
CA GLU A 288 -112.95 2.52 12.76
C GLU A 288 -114.01 3.59 13.07
N LEU A 289 -113.59 4.82 13.41
CA LEU A 289 -114.49 5.95 13.65
C LEU A 289 -115.28 6.35 12.41
N THR A 290 -114.65 6.29 11.23
CA THR A 290 -115.31 6.57 9.94
C THR A 290 -116.38 5.51 9.66
N THR A 291 -116.07 4.23 9.86
CA THR A 291 -117.03 3.13 9.71
C THR A 291 -118.23 3.29 10.65
N LEU A 292 -117.98 3.62 11.93
CA LEU A 292 -119.04 3.90 12.90
C LEU A 292 -119.89 5.11 12.52
N ALA A 293 -119.29 6.16 11.97
CA ALA A 293 -120.01 7.34 11.50
C ALA A 293 -120.92 7.00 10.30
N ASP A 294 -120.44 6.19 9.36
CA ASP A 294 -121.22 5.71 8.21
C ASP A 294 -122.38 4.82 8.67
N GLU A 295 -122.16 3.90 9.63
CA GLU A 295 -123.21 3.07 10.24
C GLU A 295 -124.27 3.93 10.94
N ALA A 296 -123.85 4.94 11.73
CA ALA A 296 -124.76 5.86 12.40
C ALA A 296 -125.57 6.69 11.41
N GLN A 297 -124.97 7.11 10.31
CA GLN A 297 -125.65 7.83 9.23
C GLN A 297 -126.67 6.92 8.52
N SER A 298 -126.32 5.67 8.21
CA SER A 298 -127.24 4.69 7.63
C SER A 298 -128.45 4.41 8.53
N LEU A 299 -128.22 4.21 9.84
CA LEU A 299 -129.30 4.01 10.82
C LEU A 299 -130.21 5.24 10.94
N LYS A 300 -129.64 6.44 10.84
CA LYS A 300 -130.42 7.69 10.81
C LYS A 300 -131.29 7.74 9.56
N ASP A 301 -130.73 7.43 8.38
CA ASP A 301 -131.47 7.39 7.13
C ASP A 301 -132.61 6.35 7.17
N GLU A 302 -132.41 5.21 7.84
CA GLU A 302 -133.47 4.21 8.08
C GLU A 302 -134.60 4.74 9.00
N ILE A 303 -134.26 5.50 10.04
CA ILE A 303 -135.26 6.14 10.93
C ILE A 303 -136.07 7.21 10.19
N ASP A 304 -135.45 8.02 9.34
CA ASP A 304 -136.11 9.11 8.60
C ASP A 304 -137.10 8.60 7.53
N VAL A 305 -137.04 7.31 7.16
CA VAL A 305 -137.91 6.66 6.17
C VAL A 305 -139.15 5.99 6.80
N LEU A 306 -139.18 5.82 8.12
CA LEU A 306 -140.31 5.25 8.89
C LEU A 306 -141.31 6.32 9.36
#